data_AF-A0A9J8AHA3-F1
#
_entry.id   AF-A0A9J8AHA3-F1
#
_cell.length_a   1.000
_cell.length_b   1.000
_cell.length_c   1.000
_cell.angle_alpha   90.00
_cell.angle_beta   90.00
_cell.angle_gamma   90.00
#
_symmetry.space_group_name_H-M   'P 1'
#
loop_
_entity.id
_entity.type
_entity.pdbx_description
1 polymer ?
#
loop_
_entity_poly.entity_id
_entity_poly.type
_entity_poly.pdbx_seq_one_letter_code
_entity_poly.pdbx_strand_id
1 'polypeptide(L)'
;MPRSKEIPEDVKEKIIFYHKSGKGYKAISKIMGLHRSTVRTIISKWKTLGTVMNLPRSGRPTKISPRTQRKIIQEVTKKPEITSKELQASLALAKIRVHDSTIRRRLGQIRKREIVSKRKTLQKKKINACVLFENNLQEDSQVYEENLLKTEVAEVEVFI
;
A
#
# COMPACT_ATOMS: atom_id res chain seq x y z
N MET A 1 27.58 22.84 -16.69
CA MET A 1 26.45 23.78 -16.52
C MET A 1 25.43 23.17 -15.55
N PRO A 2 24.95 23.94 -14.55
CA PRO A 2 23.88 23.48 -13.68
C PRO A 2 22.59 23.29 -14.49
N ARG A 3 21.78 22.27 -14.14
CA ARG A 3 20.49 22.04 -14.80
C ARG A 3 19.50 23.11 -14.35
N SER A 4 18.74 23.65 -15.30
CA SER A 4 17.63 24.56 -15.01
C SER A 4 16.47 23.84 -14.33
N LYS A 5 15.65 24.62 -13.63
CA LYS A 5 14.41 24.14 -12.99
C LYS A 5 13.48 23.51 -14.04
N GLU A 6 12.79 22.46 -13.63
CA GLU A 6 11.81 21.78 -14.49
C GLU A 6 10.64 22.72 -14.83
N ILE A 7 10.10 22.56 -16.05
CA ILE A 7 8.95 23.33 -16.51
C ILE A 7 7.70 22.85 -15.76
N PRO A 8 6.91 23.78 -15.16
CA PRO A 8 5.70 23.42 -14.44
C PRO A 8 4.66 22.81 -15.38
N GLU A 9 3.75 22.03 -14.81
CA GLU A 9 2.75 21.29 -15.58
C GLU A 9 1.79 22.20 -16.33
N ASP A 10 1.28 23.25 -15.69
CA ASP A 10 0.35 24.21 -16.27
C ASP A 10 0.86 24.81 -17.59
N VAL A 11 2.17 25.09 -17.66
CA VAL A 11 2.81 25.65 -18.87
C VAL A 11 2.83 24.61 -20.00
N LYS A 12 3.06 23.34 -19.67
CA LYS A 12 3.05 22.26 -20.66
C LYS A 12 1.63 21.92 -21.12
N GLU A 13 0.63 22.01 -20.25
CA GLU A 13 -0.78 21.85 -20.63
C GLU A 13 -1.22 22.93 -21.61
N LYS A 14 -0.85 24.20 -21.36
CA LYS A 14 -1.08 25.31 -22.30
C LYS A 14 -0.40 25.07 -23.66
N ILE A 15 0.80 24.49 -23.69
CA ILE A 15 1.47 24.10 -24.94
C ILE A 15 0.62 23.08 -25.72
N ILE A 16 0.08 22.08 -25.02
CA ILE A 16 -0.74 21.03 -25.64
C ILE A 16 -2.07 21.60 -26.11
N PHE A 17 -2.68 22.49 -25.34
CA PHE A 17 -3.88 23.22 -25.76
C PHE A 17 -3.66 23.93 -27.11
N TYR A 18 -2.59 24.75 -27.22
CA TYR A 18 -2.29 25.43 -28.48
C TYR A 18 -1.95 24.49 -29.63
N HIS A 19 -1.29 23.36 -29.36
CA HIS A 19 -1.06 22.34 -30.37
C HIS A 19 -2.38 21.73 -30.85
N LYS A 20 -3.31 21.42 -29.94
CA LYS A 20 -4.63 20.87 -30.28
C LYS A 20 -5.45 21.87 -31.11
N SER A 21 -5.30 23.17 -30.86
CA SER A 21 -5.87 24.24 -31.70
C SER A 21 -5.18 24.41 -33.06
N GLY A 22 -4.25 23.53 -33.45
CA GLY A 22 -3.59 23.54 -34.76
C GLY A 22 -2.40 24.52 -34.89
N LYS A 23 -1.94 25.15 -33.80
CA LYS A 23 -0.79 26.07 -33.89
C LYS A 23 0.52 25.30 -34.14
N GLY A 24 1.33 25.81 -35.06
CA GLY A 24 2.66 25.26 -35.33
C GLY A 24 3.69 25.52 -34.22
N TYR A 25 4.76 24.72 -34.16
CA TYR A 25 5.76 24.79 -33.09
C TYR A 25 6.42 26.17 -32.91
N LYS A 26 6.68 26.89 -34.02
CA LYS A 26 7.27 28.25 -33.97
C LYS A 26 6.31 29.27 -33.34
N ALA A 27 5.02 29.18 -33.64
CA ALA A 27 4.01 30.06 -33.09
C ALA A 27 3.85 29.82 -31.58
N ILE A 28 3.78 28.56 -31.16
CA ILE A 28 3.70 28.18 -29.73
C ILE A 28 4.93 28.65 -28.96
N SER A 29 6.13 28.44 -29.52
CA SER A 29 7.40 28.89 -28.96
C SER A 29 7.41 30.40 -28.70
N LYS A 30 6.92 31.20 -29.67
CA LYS A 30 6.82 32.65 -29.54
C LYS A 30 5.79 33.09 -28.48
N ILE A 31 4.62 32.44 -28.44
CA ILE A 31 3.55 32.75 -27.46
C ILE A 31 4.01 32.44 -26.03
N MET A 32 4.70 31.30 -25.84
CA MET A 32 5.07 30.81 -24.52
C MET A 32 6.45 31.32 -24.05
N GLY A 33 7.21 32.02 -24.90
CA GLY A 33 8.57 32.47 -24.60
C GLY A 33 9.57 31.32 -24.38
N LEU A 34 9.28 30.13 -24.92
CA LEU A 34 10.09 28.92 -24.73
C LEU A 34 10.83 28.58 -26.01
N HIS A 35 12.01 27.96 -25.88
CA HIS A 35 12.76 27.50 -27.03
C HIS A 35 11.99 26.43 -27.83
N ARG A 36 12.06 26.49 -29.17
CA ARG A 36 11.32 25.60 -30.08
C ARG A 36 11.60 24.12 -29.82
N SER A 37 12.83 23.75 -29.44
CA SER A 37 13.18 22.35 -29.11
C SER A 37 12.41 21.86 -27.89
N THR A 38 12.26 22.69 -26.86
CA THR A 38 11.50 22.38 -25.65
C THR A 38 10.04 22.08 -25.96
N VAL A 39 9.42 22.94 -26.77
CA VAL A 39 8.03 22.75 -27.25
C VAL A 39 7.92 21.42 -28.00
N ARG A 40 8.84 21.13 -28.92
CA ARG A 40 8.89 19.85 -29.65
C ARG A 40 9.02 18.66 -28.70
N THR A 41 9.92 18.71 -27.73
CA THR A 41 10.13 17.60 -26.77
C THR A 41 8.88 17.34 -25.93
N ILE A 42 8.21 18.39 -25.46
CA ILE A 42 6.96 18.26 -24.67
C ILE A 42 5.86 17.59 -25.52
N ILE A 43 5.64 18.08 -26.74
CA ILE A 43 4.64 17.52 -27.65
C ILE A 43 4.96 16.08 -28.05
N SER A 44 6.23 15.79 -28.36
CA SER A 44 6.67 14.44 -28.68
C SER A 44 6.41 13.48 -27.53
N LYS A 45 6.77 13.88 -26.31
CA LYS A 45 6.52 13.11 -25.09
C LYS A 45 5.03 12.86 -24.89
N TRP A 46 4.20 13.90 -25.04
CA TRP A 46 2.75 13.78 -24.94
C TRP A 46 2.16 12.84 -25.99
N LYS A 47 2.62 12.88 -27.24
CA LYS A 47 2.18 11.95 -28.29
C LYS A 47 2.56 10.49 -27.97
N THR A 48 3.73 10.26 -27.38
CA THR A 48 4.22 8.91 -27.06
C THR A 48 3.64 8.33 -25.76
N LEU A 49 3.49 9.15 -24.72
CA LEU A 49 3.14 8.71 -23.36
C LEU A 49 1.74 9.13 -22.92
N GLY A 50 1.07 10.01 -23.67
CA GLY A 50 -0.23 10.59 -23.31
C GLY A 50 -0.21 11.57 -22.13
N THR A 51 0.95 11.78 -21.50
CA THR A 51 1.05 12.50 -20.23
C THR A 51 1.97 13.72 -20.30
N VAL A 52 1.62 14.72 -19.49
CA VAL A 52 2.32 16.02 -19.37
C VAL A 52 3.22 16.04 -18.13
N MET A 53 2.79 15.31 -17.11
CA MET A 53 3.50 15.01 -15.87
C MET A 53 4.96 14.63 -16.05
N ASN A 54 5.82 15.10 -15.14
CA ASN A 54 7.20 14.62 -15.07
C ASN A 54 7.23 13.19 -14.52
N LEU A 55 7.83 12.28 -15.28
CA LEU A 55 7.98 10.90 -14.82
C LEU A 55 9.06 10.87 -13.74
N PRO A 56 8.91 9.99 -12.73
CA PRO A 56 9.98 9.76 -11.78
C PRO A 56 11.23 9.29 -12.52
N ARG A 57 12.38 9.77 -12.07
CA ARG A 57 13.66 9.29 -12.60
C ARG A 57 13.82 7.82 -12.25
N SER A 58 14.44 7.04 -13.13
CA SER A 58 14.76 5.63 -12.88
C SER A 58 15.59 5.41 -11.61
N GLY A 59 16.36 6.42 -11.20
CA GLY A 59 17.19 6.37 -10.01
C GLY A 59 18.37 5.40 -10.17
N ARG A 60 19.08 5.16 -9.06
CA ARG A 60 20.22 4.24 -9.05
C ARG A 60 19.74 2.79 -8.84
N PRO A 61 20.23 1.81 -9.61
CA PRO A 61 19.88 0.41 -9.39
C PRO A 61 20.30 -0.06 -7.99
N THR A 62 19.47 -0.88 -7.37
CA THR A 62 19.68 -1.36 -6.01
C THR A 62 20.56 -2.60 -6.01
N LYS A 63 21.49 -2.71 -5.04
CA LYS A 63 22.33 -3.92 -4.87
C LYS A 63 21.53 -5.20 -4.58
N ILE A 64 20.39 -5.07 -3.89
CA ILE A 64 19.48 -6.19 -3.63
C ILE A 64 18.55 -6.32 -4.83
N SER A 65 18.59 -7.47 -5.49
CA SER A 65 17.69 -7.80 -6.60
C SER A 65 16.26 -8.10 -6.09
N PRO A 66 15.22 -8.01 -6.94
CA PRO A 66 13.87 -8.42 -6.57
C PRO A 66 13.79 -9.87 -6.09
N ARG A 67 14.58 -10.77 -6.68
CA ARG A 67 14.65 -12.19 -6.27
C ARG A 67 15.23 -12.34 -4.88
N THR A 68 16.34 -11.65 -4.60
CA THR A 68 16.98 -11.64 -3.28
C THR A 68 16.03 -11.04 -2.24
N GLN A 69 15.32 -9.97 -2.58
CA GLN A 69 14.34 -9.36 -1.71
C GLN A 69 13.23 -10.34 -1.31
N ARG A 70 12.69 -11.12 -2.27
CA ARG A 70 11.70 -12.16 -1.97
C ARG A 70 12.24 -13.23 -1.01
N LYS A 71 13.50 -13.64 -1.17
CA LYS A 71 14.14 -14.60 -0.24
C LYS A 71 14.24 -14.03 1.18
N ILE A 72 14.68 -12.77 1.31
CA ILE A 72 14.73 -12.09 2.61
C ILE A 72 13.35 -12.05 3.26
N ILE A 73 12.30 -11.71 2.50
CA ILE A 73 10.92 -11.71 3.00
C ILE A 73 10.54 -13.11 3.50
N GLN A 74 10.79 -14.16 2.71
CA GLN A 74 10.49 -15.54 3.12
C GLN A 74 11.24 -15.98 4.38
N GLU A 75 12.52 -15.65 4.52
CA GLU A 75 13.31 -15.97 5.71
C GLU A 75 12.75 -15.29 6.96
N VAL A 76 12.42 -13.99 6.85
CA VAL A 76 11.84 -13.20 7.95
C VAL A 76 10.43 -13.67 8.31
N THR A 77 9.60 -14.03 7.33
CA THR A 77 8.26 -14.56 7.60
C THR A 77 8.32 -15.92 8.30
N LYS A 78 9.29 -16.78 7.94
CA LYS A 78 9.50 -18.08 8.60
C LYS A 78 10.06 -17.93 10.02
N LYS A 79 11.01 -17.01 10.21
CA LYS A 79 11.70 -16.77 11.47
C LYS A 79 11.75 -15.26 11.75
N PRO A 80 10.74 -14.70 12.45
CA PRO A 80 10.65 -13.25 12.65
C PRO A 80 11.74 -12.66 13.55
N GLU A 81 12.37 -13.50 14.37
CA GLU A 81 13.44 -13.14 15.31
C GLU A 81 14.82 -13.00 14.64
N ILE A 82 14.92 -13.33 13.34
CA ILE A 82 16.20 -13.32 12.63
C ILE A 82 16.83 -11.93 12.66
N THR A 83 18.11 -11.87 13.04
CA THR A 83 18.81 -10.60 13.17
C THR A 83 19.30 -10.10 11.81
N SER A 84 19.53 -8.79 11.67
CA SER A 84 20.06 -8.23 10.42
C SER A 84 21.46 -8.75 10.08
N LYS A 85 22.24 -9.17 11.10
CA LYS A 85 23.59 -9.73 10.94
C LYS A 85 23.53 -11.16 10.38
N GLU A 86 22.59 -11.98 10.86
CA GLU A 86 22.36 -13.32 10.30
C GLU A 86 21.95 -13.27 8.84
N LEU A 87 21.03 -12.36 8.48
CA LEU A 87 20.66 -12.13 7.07
C LEU A 87 21.85 -11.62 6.23
N GLN A 88 22.75 -10.85 6.83
CA GLN A 88 23.96 -10.41 6.14
C GLN A 88 24.86 -11.59 5.80
N ALA A 89 25.00 -12.54 6.72
CA ALA A 89 25.76 -13.78 6.50
C ALA A 89 25.09 -14.67 5.44
N SER A 90 23.76 -14.85 5.47
CA SER A 90 23.05 -15.64 4.45
C SER A 90 23.19 -15.03 3.05
N LEU A 91 23.15 -13.70 2.94
CA LEU A 91 23.40 -12.98 1.69
C LEU A 91 24.85 -13.09 1.22
N ALA A 92 25.82 -13.09 2.15
CA ALA A 92 27.23 -13.28 1.82
C ALA A 92 27.49 -14.67 1.22
N LEU A 93 26.84 -15.73 1.75
CA LEU A 93 26.86 -17.07 1.15
C LEU A 93 26.31 -17.06 -0.29
N ALA A 94 25.28 -16.26 -0.54
CA ALA A 94 24.74 -16.03 -1.89
C ALA A 94 25.59 -15.08 -2.76
N LYS A 95 26.81 -14.72 -2.33
CA LYS A 95 27.75 -13.78 -2.98
C LYS A 95 27.21 -12.34 -3.11
N ILE A 96 26.29 -11.93 -2.23
CA ILE A 96 25.69 -10.60 -2.22
C ILE A 96 26.24 -9.79 -1.04
N ARG A 97 27.22 -8.92 -1.31
CA ARG A 97 27.82 -8.06 -0.29
C ARG A 97 26.99 -6.81 -0.04
N VAL A 98 26.28 -6.80 1.09
CA VAL A 98 25.42 -5.71 1.56
C VAL A 98 25.78 -5.36 2.99
N HIS A 99 25.65 -4.08 3.37
CA HIS A 99 25.88 -3.62 4.74
C HIS A 99 24.64 -3.83 5.61
N ASP A 100 24.82 -4.06 6.91
CA ASP A 100 23.74 -4.33 7.87
C ASP A 100 22.62 -3.26 7.86
N SER A 101 23.00 -2.00 7.66
CA SER A 101 22.11 -0.84 7.64
C SER A 101 21.21 -0.85 6.42
N THR A 102 21.67 -1.39 5.30
CA THR A 102 20.86 -1.58 4.09
C THR A 102 19.81 -2.65 4.33
N ILE A 103 20.16 -3.73 5.04
CA ILE A 103 19.22 -4.78 5.43
C ILE A 103 18.18 -4.22 6.41
N ARG A 104 18.60 -3.51 7.48
CA ARG A 104 17.68 -2.87 8.44
C ARG A 104 16.70 -1.90 7.75
N ARG A 105 17.18 -1.05 6.84
CA ARG A 105 16.31 -0.15 6.05
C ARG A 105 15.26 -0.93 5.25
N ARG A 106 15.64 -2.06 4.64
CA ARG A 106 14.71 -2.91 3.89
C ARG A 106 13.70 -3.60 4.80
N LEU A 107 14.15 -4.17 5.92
CA LEU A 107 13.25 -4.78 6.91
C LEU A 107 12.25 -3.77 7.46
N GLY A 108 12.68 -2.53 7.73
CA GLY A 108 11.77 -1.46 8.14
C GLY A 108 10.69 -1.14 7.10
N GLN A 109 11.03 -1.17 5.80
CA GLN A 109 10.04 -1.00 4.73
C GLN A 109 9.05 -2.16 4.63
N ILE A 110 9.52 -3.40 4.87
CA ILE A 110 8.68 -4.61 4.86
C ILE A 110 7.74 -4.62 6.07
N ARG A 111 8.29 -4.46 7.29
CA ARG A 111 7.52 -4.46 8.54
C ARG A 111 6.46 -3.36 8.57
N LYS A 112 6.76 -2.15 8.06
CA LYS A 112 5.76 -1.06 7.96
C LYS A 112 4.54 -1.43 7.11
N ARG A 113 4.67 -2.35 6.14
CA ARG A 113 3.55 -2.88 5.35
C ARG A 113 2.75 -3.93 6.11
N GLU A 114 3.38 -4.64 7.04
CA GLU A 114 2.79 -5.72 7.84
C GLU A 114 2.23 -5.25 9.20
N ILE A 115 2.57 -4.03 9.64
CA ILE A 115 1.95 -3.38 10.81
C ILE A 115 0.56 -2.84 10.38
N VAL A 116 -0.32 -3.76 10.00
CA VAL A 116 -1.74 -3.67 10.32
C VAL A 116 -1.85 -4.37 11.67
N SER A 117 -2.27 -3.66 12.70
CA SER A 117 -2.33 -4.18 14.08
C SER A 117 -3.02 -5.54 14.13
N LYS A 118 -2.28 -6.63 14.36
CA LYS A 118 -2.91 -7.90 14.76
C LYS A 118 -3.44 -7.70 16.16
N ARG A 119 -4.78 -7.64 16.32
CA ARG A 119 -5.42 -7.72 17.63
C ARG A 119 -4.90 -8.98 18.33
N LYS A 120 -4.48 -8.86 19.59
CA LYS A 120 -4.05 -10.02 20.39
C LYS A 120 -5.21 -11.02 20.39
N THR A 121 -5.01 -12.22 19.86
CA THR A 121 -6.01 -13.29 19.97
C THR A 121 -6.00 -13.78 21.42
N LEU A 122 -7.19 -13.80 22.04
CA LEU A 122 -7.36 -14.41 23.36
C LEU A 122 -6.88 -15.86 23.31
N GLN A 123 -6.29 -16.35 24.40
CA GLN A 123 -5.85 -17.75 24.49
C GLN A 123 -7.05 -18.68 24.27
N LYS A 124 -6.86 -19.83 23.59
CA LYS A 124 -7.97 -20.78 23.27
C LYS A 124 -8.85 -21.14 24.47
N LYS A 125 -8.26 -21.28 25.67
CA LYS A 125 -9.00 -21.51 26.92
C LYS A 125 -9.97 -20.36 27.28
N LYS A 126 -9.55 -19.12 27.04
CA LYS A 126 -10.39 -17.92 27.23
C LYS A 126 -11.45 -17.80 26.15
N ILE A 127 -11.15 -18.19 24.90
CA ILE A 127 -12.14 -18.24 23.82
C ILE A 127 -13.25 -19.24 24.17
N ASN A 128 -12.90 -20.47 24.58
CA ASN A 128 -13.89 -21.47 24.95
C ASN A 128 -14.74 -21.03 26.14
N ALA A 129 -14.14 -20.39 27.15
CA ALA A 129 -14.88 -19.84 28.28
C ALA A 129 -15.84 -18.71 27.85
N CYS A 130 -15.43 -17.83 26.94
CA CYS A 130 -16.32 -16.81 26.37
C CYS A 130 -17.49 -17.42 25.59
N VAL A 131 -17.22 -18.42 24.75
CA VAL A 131 -18.26 -19.10 23.95
C VAL A 131 -19.26 -19.84 24.85
N LEU A 132 -18.78 -20.53 25.89
CA LEU A 132 -19.66 -21.20 26.86
C LEU A 132 -20.54 -20.20 27.62
N PHE A 133 -19.98 -19.04 27.99
CA PHE A 133 -20.71 -18.00 28.67
C PHE A 133 -21.81 -17.37 27.80
N GLU A 134 -21.52 -17.12 26.51
CA GLU A 134 -22.50 -16.61 25.55
C GLU A 134 -23.65 -17.61 25.30
N ASN A 135 -23.34 -18.91 25.20
CA ASN A 135 -24.35 -19.95 25.04
C ASN A 135 -25.29 -20.04 26.26
N ASN A 136 -24.74 -19.98 27.47
CA ASN A 136 -25.55 -20.02 28.70
C ASN A 136 -26.50 -18.81 28.80
N LEU A 137 -26.04 -17.61 28.44
CA LEU A 137 -26.91 -16.43 28.41
C LEU A 137 -28.03 -16.55 27.37
N GLN A 138 -27.76 -17.21 26.24
CA GLN A 138 -28.75 -17.48 25.20
C GLN A 138 -29.81 -18.49 25.69
N GLU A 139 -29.39 -19.54 26.40
CA GLU A 139 -30.28 -20.53 27.02
C GLU A 139 -31.16 -19.89 28.09
N ASP A 140 -30.59 -19.09 28.98
CA ASP A 140 -31.35 -18.37 30.01
C ASP A 140 -32.41 -17.45 29.36
N SER A 141 -32.04 -16.70 28.31
CA SER A 141 -32.97 -15.85 27.56
C SER A 141 -34.12 -16.63 26.92
N GLN A 142 -33.84 -17.80 26.34
CA GLN A 142 -34.87 -18.68 25.76
C GLN A 142 -35.83 -19.21 26.82
N VAL A 143 -35.32 -19.57 27.99
CA VAL A 143 -36.13 -20.03 29.11
C VAL A 143 -37.06 -18.92 29.62
N TYR A 144 -36.59 -17.68 29.68
CA TYR A 144 -37.44 -16.54 30.02
C TYR A 144 -38.53 -16.29 28.98
N GLU A 145 -38.22 -16.33 27.69
CA GLU A 145 -39.21 -16.16 26.61
C GLU A 145 -40.25 -17.29 26.60
N GLU A 146 -39.84 -18.54 26.81
CA GLU A 146 -40.78 -19.67 26.90
C GLU A 146 -41.71 -19.58 28.10
N ASN A 147 -41.21 -19.13 29.24
CA ASN A 147 -42.03 -18.97 30.45
C ASN A 147 -42.98 -17.78 30.33
N LEU A 148 -42.56 -16.69 29.68
CA LEU A 148 -43.41 -15.53 29.42
C LEU A 148 -44.57 -15.88 28.46
N LEU A 149 -44.28 -16.66 27.41
CA LEU A 149 -45.31 -17.17 26.50
C LEU A 149 -46.30 -18.11 27.20
N LYS A 150 -45.83 -18.95 28.12
CA LYS A 150 -46.70 -19.84 28.92
C LYS A 150 -47.62 -19.06 29.86
N THR A 151 -47.15 -17.95 30.44
CA THR A 151 -47.98 -17.10 31.29
C THR A 151 -49.04 -16.34 30.49
N GLU A 152 -48.70 -15.80 29.33
CA GLU A 152 -49.66 -15.09 28.46
C GLU A 152 -50.76 -16.04 27.94
N VAL A 153 -50.43 -17.29 27.58
CA VAL A 153 -51.43 -18.29 27.15
C VAL A 153 -52.35 -18.70 28.31
N ALA A 154 -51.82 -18.87 29.53
CA ALA A 154 -52.61 -19.21 30.71
C ALA A 154 -53.57 -18.07 31.11
N GLU A 155 -53.17 -16.81 30.92
CA GLU A 155 -54.06 -15.66 31.14
C GLU A 155 -55.20 -15.61 30.12
N VAL A 156 -54.99 -16.03 28.87
CA VAL A 156 -56.06 -16.10 27.85
C VAL A 156 -57.05 -17.24 28.12
N GLU A 157 -56.60 -18.41 28.60
CA GLU A 157 -57.48 -19.54 28.93
C GLU A 157 -58.39 -19.29 30.15
N VAL A 158 -57.99 -18.42 31.08
CA VAL A 158 -58.80 -18.06 32.27
C VAL A 158 -59.93 -17.07 31.93
N PHE A 159 -59.88 -16.42 30.77
CA PHE A 159 -60.86 -15.42 30.32
C PHE A 159 -61.84 -15.93 29.23
N ILE A 160 -61.86 -17.23 28.92
CA ILE A 160 -62.84 -17.90 28.03
C ILE A 160 -63.78 -18.76 28.88
#